data_AF-A0A3N9NEZ6-F1
#
_entry.id   AF-A0A3N9NEZ6-F1
#
_cell.length_a   1.000
_cell.length_b   1.000
_cell.length_c   1.000
_cell.angle_alpha   90.00
_cell.angle_beta   90.00
_cell.angle_gamma   90.00
#
_symmetry.space_group_name_H-M   'P 1'
#
loop_
_entity.id
_entity.type
_entity.pdbx_description
1 polymer ?
#
loop_
_entity_poly.entity_id
_entity_poly.type
_entity_poly.pdbx_seq_one_letter_code
_entity_poly.pdbx_strand_id
1 'polypeptide(L)'
;MVNILNLSRICRCRFMINKVFLTLIIFSLIPSVLLGPLNAQIQWDYPSSLRPDVEFWKSVFTVYSENQSILHDSENLNIIYKVITFDSSFNTYQRENYLEKIKDEIKDDLIRLAERIPDPDKRTHFEHYLIELFGPGSLPETFRQAARQIRSQQGMKERFAESLARSIPLLPYIREVFKKNNLPEELAYLPHIESSFNPLAKSRAGAAGMWQFMRSTARLYMKVNRIIDERYDPLISTQAAARLLKYNYEQLGEWG
;
A
#
# COMPACT_ATOMS: atom_id res chain seq x y z
N MET A 1 8.82 47.23 -12.39
CA MET A 1 10.22 47.70 -12.54
C MET A 1 10.29 49.14 -12.02
N VAL A 2 11.36 49.49 -11.31
CA VAL A 2 11.61 50.71 -10.49
C VAL A 2 11.08 50.59 -9.05
N ASN A 3 11.83 50.03 -8.09
CA ASN A 3 12.97 50.53 -7.28
C ASN A 3 12.64 51.60 -6.21
N ILE A 4 12.71 51.13 -4.96
CA ILE A 4 13.37 51.70 -3.76
C ILE A 4 13.11 53.18 -3.43
N LEU A 5 12.62 53.44 -2.21
CA LEU A 5 13.26 54.37 -1.26
C LEU A 5 12.80 54.08 0.18
N ASN A 6 13.78 54.16 1.06
CA ASN A 6 13.77 53.82 2.48
C ASN A 6 13.81 55.13 3.29
N LEU A 7 13.59 55.00 4.61
CA LEU A 7 13.96 55.93 5.70
C LEU A 7 12.95 56.98 6.21
N SER A 8 12.35 56.59 7.34
CA SER A 8 12.42 57.26 8.66
C SER A 8 11.87 58.68 8.83
N ARG A 9 10.88 58.80 9.74
CA ARG A 9 10.73 59.99 10.58
C ARG A 9 10.73 59.64 12.07
N ILE A 10 11.63 60.34 12.73
CA ILE A 10 11.92 60.43 14.16
C ILE A 10 10.83 61.29 14.82
N CYS A 11 10.38 60.93 16.01
CA CYS A 11 10.08 61.93 17.05
C CYS A 11 10.26 61.31 18.44
N ARG A 12 11.28 61.79 19.15
CA ARG A 12 11.54 61.53 20.58
C ARG A 12 10.66 62.48 21.41
N CYS A 13 10.08 61.99 22.49
CA CYS A 13 9.83 62.82 23.66
C CYS A 13 10.09 61.98 24.92
N ARG A 14 10.94 62.52 25.81
CA ARG A 14 11.49 61.89 27.00
C ARG A 14 10.91 62.64 28.20
N PHE A 15 10.33 61.95 29.17
CA PHE A 15 10.28 62.42 30.55
C PHE A 15 10.29 61.22 31.52
N MET A 16 11.25 61.26 32.43
CA MET A 16 11.54 60.27 33.48
C MET A 16 10.68 60.57 34.71
N ILE A 17 10.12 59.56 35.39
CA ILE A 17 9.98 59.53 36.87
C ILE A 17 10.07 58.07 37.37
N ASN A 18 10.99 57.84 38.31
CA ASN A 18 11.22 56.64 39.12
C ASN A 18 10.03 56.28 40.03
N LYS A 19 9.81 54.98 40.28
CA LYS A 19 9.66 54.38 41.64
C LYS A 19 9.49 52.85 41.58
N VAL A 20 10.54 52.17 42.04
CA VAL A 20 10.58 50.93 42.85
C VAL A 20 9.29 50.09 42.92
N PHE A 21 9.34 48.86 42.39
CA PHE A 21 8.68 47.70 43.02
C PHE A 21 9.51 46.43 42.78
N LEU A 22 9.91 45.83 43.90
CA LEU A 22 10.60 44.56 44.03
C LEU A 22 9.53 43.47 44.13
N THR A 23 9.46 42.54 43.18
CA THR A 23 8.68 41.30 43.34
C THR A 23 9.47 40.10 42.82
N LEU A 24 9.61 39.14 43.73
CA LEU A 24 10.27 37.84 43.62
C LEU A 24 9.83 37.04 42.40
N ILE A 25 10.80 36.58 41.60
CA ILE A 25 10.59 35.53 40.60
C ILE A 25 10.53 34.19 41.35
N ILE A 26 9.33 33.64 41.50
CA ILE A 26 9.13 32.25 41.88
C ILE A 26 9.49 31.40 40.65
N PHE A 27 10.63 30.72 40.70
CA PHE A 27 11.02 29.69 39.73
C PHE A 27 10.09 28.49 39.93
N SER A 28 9.02 28.37 39.13
CA SER A 28 8.25 27.13 39.09
C SER A 28 9.10 26.07 38.38
N LEU A 29 9.55 25.09 39.15
CA LEU A 29 10.08 23.82 38.64
C LEU A 29 8.94 23.09 37.93
N ILE A 30 8.73 23.41 36.65
CA ILE A 30 8.03 22.52 35.74
C ILE A 30 9.05 21.42 35.42
N PRO A 31 8.80 20.15 35.78
CA PRO A 31 9.63 19.07 35.27
C PRO A 31 9.45 19.09 33.76
N SER A 32 10.51 19.42 33.03
CA SER A 32 10.58 19.22 31.60
C SER A 32 10.52 17.72 31.37
N VAL A 33 9.31 17.17 31.25
CA VAL A 33 9.11 15.87 30.64
C VAL A 33 9.58 16.05 29.21
N LEU A 34 10.80 15.57 28.95
CA LEU A 34 11.32 15.34 27.62
C LEU A 34 10.34 14.37 26.94
N LEU A 35 9.34 14.91 26.27
CA LEU A 35 8.68 14.23 25.17
C LEU A 35 9.74 14.10 24.07
N GLY A 36 10.58 13.06 24.19
CA GLY A 36 11.32 12.57 23.03
C GLY A 36 10.32 12.29 21.91
N PRO A 37 10.69 12.50 20.64
CA PRO A 37 9.80 12.13 19.55
C PRO A 37 9.46 10.66 19.74
N LEU A 38 8.16 10.36 19.80
CA LEU A 38 7.63 9.00 19.78
C LEU A 38 7.81 8.47 18.35
N ASN A 39 9.08 8.38 17.91
CA ASN A 39 9.45 7.65 16.73
C ASN A 39 9.55 6.18 17.15
N ALA A 40 8.41 5.62 17.56
CA ALA A 40 8.22 4.18 17.49
C ALA A 40 8.19 3.85 16.00
N GLN A 41 9.37 3.78 15.40
CA GLN A 41 9.55 3.12 14.14
C GLN A 41 9.20 1.68 14.44
N ILE A 42 7.94 1.32 14.16
CA ILE A 42 7.44 -0.04 14.34
C ILE A 42 8.35 -0.90 13.48
N GLN A 43 9.33 -1.53 14.12
CA GLN A 43 10.19 -2.49 13.48
C GLN A 43 9.33 -3.74 13.32
N TRP A 44 8.67 -3.83 12.17
CA TRP A 44 7.95 -5.01 11.76
C TRP A 44 9.01 -6.08 11.49
N ASP A 45 9.24 -6.97 12.46
CA ASP A 45 10.18 -8.08 12.33
C ASP A 45 9.48 -9.23 11.61
N TYR A 46 9.67 -9.28 10.29
CA TYR A 46 9.27 -10.41 9.46
C TYR A 46 10.54 -11.10 8.91
N PRO A 47 10.45 -12.38 8.52
CA PRO A 47 11.60 -13.10 7.98
C PRO A 47 12.26 -12.31 6.84
N SER A 48 13.60 -12.19 6.87
CA SER A 48 14.34 -11.45 5.84
C SER A 48 14.08 -11.96 4.43
N SER A 49 13.66 -13.23 4.29
CA SER A 49 13.22 -13.84 3.05
C SER A 49 12.01 -13.16 2.40
N LEU A 50 11.10 -12.56 3.18
CA LEU A 50 9.93 -11.84 2.65
C LEU A 50 10.24 -10.37 2.33
N ARG A 51 11.47 -9.91 2.55
CA ARG A 51 11.84 -8.50 2.33
C ARG A 51 11.61 -8.04 0.88
N PRO A 52 12.00 -8.81 -0.15
CA PRO A 52 11.70 -8.43 -1.52
C PRO A 52 10.19 -8.29 -1.76
N ASP A 53 9.40 -9.24 -1.28
CA ASP A 53 7.95 -9.27 -1.45
C ASP A 53 7.28 -8.07 -0.79
N VAL A 54 7.68 -7.77 0.45
CA VAL A 54 7.17 -6.62 1.19
C VAL A 54 7.54 -5.31 0.50
N GLU A 55 8.77 -5.15 0.02
CA GLU A 55 9.18 -3.94 -0.70
C GLU A 55 8.46 -3.82 -2.05
N PHE A 56 8.27 -4.92 -2.77
CA PHE A 56 7.47 -4.93 -3.99
C PHE A 56 6.04 -4.46 -3.72
N TRP A 57 5.34 -5.06 -2.76
CA TRP A 57 3.96 -4.66 -2.47
C TRP A 57 3.86 -3.24 -1.93
N LYS A 58 4.80 -2.80 -1.08
CA LYS A 58 4.89 -1.39 -0.67
C LYS A 58 5.01 -0.47 -1.87
N SER A 59 5.84 -0.81 -2.87
CA SER A 59 5.97 0.00 -4.08
C SER A 59 4.69 0.03 -4.92
N VAL A 60 3.97 -1.09 -5.04
CA VAL A 60 2.67 -1.16 -5.73
C VAL A 60 1.65 -0.23 -5.07
N PHE A 61 1.60 -0.20 -3.73
CA PHE A 61 0.64 0.61 -2.99
C PHE A 61 1.04 2.08 -2.80
N THR A 62 2.33 2.44 -2.93
CA THR A 62 2.81 3.78 -2.53
C THR A 62 3.60 4.52 -3.60
N VAL A 63 4.13 3.84 -4.61
CA VAL A 63 5.01 4.44 -5.63
C VAL A 63 4.32 4.43 -6.99
N TYR A 64 3.90 3.25 -7.46
CA TYR A 64 3.37 3.06 -8.80
C TYR A 64 1.93 3.55 -8.93
N SER A 65 1.70 4.41 -9.91
CA SER A 65 0.38 4.99 -10.21
C SER A 65 -0.53 4.00 -10.95
N GLU A 66 -1.84 4.24 -10.94
CA GLU A 66 -2.83 3.39 -11.62
C GLU A 66 -2.67 3.32 -13.15
N ASN A 67 -2.07 4.34 -13.76
CA ASN A 67 -1.74 4.31 -15.17
C ASN A 67 -0.43 3.54 -15.46
N GLN A 68 0.22 3.00 -14.43
CA GLN A 68 1.41 2.18 -14.56
C GLN A 68 1.10 0.70 -14.34
N SER A 69 1.85 -0.14 -15.05
CA SER A 69 1.80 -1.59 -14.89
C SER A 69 3.22 -2.15 -14.80
N ILE A 70 3.47 -2.92 -13.75
CA ILE A 70 4.73 -3.57 -13.45
C ILE A 70 4.67 -4.98 -14.04
N LEU A 71 5.58 -5.29 -14.97
CA LEU A 71 5.84 -6.66 -15.41
C LEU A 71 6.91 -7.25 -14.51
N HIS A 72 6.57 -8.32 -13.80
CA HIS A 72 7.42 -8.93 -12.78
C HIS A 72 7.32 -10.45 -12.81
N ASP A 73 8.24 -11.11 -12.11
CA ASP A 73 8.21 -12.55 -11.89
C ASP A 73 7.25 -12.89 -10.75
N SER A 74 6.43 -13.93 -10.89
CA SER A 74 5.43 -14.31 -9.88
C SER A 74 6.01 -15.03 -8.67
N GLU A 75 7.16 -15.68 -8.81
CA GLU A 75 7.79 -16.44 -7.73
C GLU A 75 8.90 -15.64 -7.05
N ASN A 76 9.54 -14.71 -7.76
CA ASN A 76 10.56 -13.83 -7.22
C ASN A 76 10.23 -12.36 -7.49
N LEU A 77 9.53 -11.71 -6.55
CA LEU A 77 9.08 -10.32 -6.67
C LEU A 77 10.23 -9.29 -6.71
N ASN A 78 11.48 -9.70 -6.47
CA ASN A 78 12.64 -8.84 -6.71
C ASN A 78 12.91 -8.61 -8.20
N ILE A 79 12.40 -9.49 -9.07
CA ILE A 79 12.59 -9.43 -10.51
C ILE A 79 11.46 -8.62 -11.13
N ILE A 80 11.77 -7.38 -11.48
CA ILE A 80 10.91 -6.50 -12.27
C ILE A 80 11.48 -6.44 -13.68
N TYR A 81 10.80 -7.04 -14.65
CA TYR A 81 11.21 -7.02 -16.04
C TYR A 81 11.05 -5.65 -16.68
N LYS A 82 9.93 -4.96 -16.39
CA LYS A 82 9.61 -3.66 -16.97
C LYS A 82 8.52 -2.93 -16.21
N VAL A 83 8.55 -1.61 -16.22
CA VAL A 83 7.42 -0.77 -15.81
C VAL A 83 6.91 -0.02 -17.03
N ILE A 84 5.63 -0.20 -17.35
CA ILE A 84 4.95 0.45 -18.47
C ILE A 84 4.05 1.56 -17.93
N THR A 85 4.17 2.76 -18.49
CA THR A 85 3.25 3.87 -18.20
C THR A 85 2.33 4.06 -19.40
N PHE A 86 1.02 4.08 -19.14
CA PHE A 86 -0.01 4.35 -20.14
C PHE A 86 -0.48 5.80 -20.02
N ASP A 87 -0.71 6.43 -21.17
CA ASP A 87 -1.46 7.68 -21.23
C ASP A 87 -2.97 7.41 -21.32
N SER A 88 -3.77 8.48 -21.29
CA SER A 88 -5.24 8.41 -21.27
C SER A 88 -5.87 7.93 -22.57
N SER A 89 -5.11 7.73 -23.66
CA SER A 89 -5.65 7.22 -24.93
C SER A 89 -5.92 5.72 -24.90
N PHE A 90 -5.28 4.99 -23.99
CA PHE A 90 -5.46 3.54 -23.86
C PHE A 90 -6.67 3.19 -22.99
N ASN A 91 -7.60 2.42 -23.55
CA ASN A 91 -8.65 1.77 -22.75
C ASN A 91 -8.13 0.46 -22.11
N THR A 92 -8.90 -0.10 -21.18
CA THR A 92 -8.52 -1.33 -20.44
C THR A 92 -8.12 -2.49 -21.35
N TYR A 93 -8.88 -2.75 -22.41
CA TYR A 93 -8.62 -3.83 -23.35
C TYR A 93 -7.32 -3.59 -24.14
N GLN A 94 -7.08 -2.36 -24.59
CA GLN A 94 -5.84 -2.00 -25.28
C GLN A 94 -4.62 -2.12 -24.37
N ARG A 95 -4.74 -1.72 -23.09
CA ARG A 95 -3.68 -1.90 -22.09
C ARG A 95 -3.36 -3.38 -21.92
N GLU A 96 -4.37 -4.21 -21.73
CA GLU A 96 -4.22 -5.65 -21.55
C GLU A 96 -3.52 -6.31 -22.75
N ASN A 97 -4.01 -6.06 -23.97
CA ASN A 97 -3.38 -6.56 -25.19
C ASN A 97 -1.92 -6.11 -25.36
N TYR A 98 -1.63 -4.85 -25.03
CA TYR A 98 -0.26 -4.33 -25.11
C TYR A 98 0.65 -5.02 -24.09
N LEU A 99 0.18 -5.24 -22.85
CA LEU A 99 0.93 -5.95 -21.82
C LEU A 99 1.20 -7.39 -22.22
N GLU A 100 0.22 -8.11 -22.79
CA GLU A 100 0.42 -9.48 -23.27
C GLU A 100 1.50 -9.56 -24.35
N LYS A 101 1.50 -8.63 -25.31
CA LYS A 101 2.57 -8.56 -26.31
C LYS A 101 3.96 -8.39 -25.69
N ILE A 102 4.10 -7.51 -24.71
CA ILE A 102 5.40 -7.31 -24.04
C ILE A 102 5.79 -8.54 -23.19
N LYS A 103 4.82 -9.21 -22.55
CA LYS A 103 5.10 -10.47 -21.83
C LYS A 103 5.61 -11.55 -22.78
N ASP A 104 5.03 -11.68 -23.97
CA ASP A 104 5.49 -12.62 -25.00
C ASP A 104 6.91 -12.28 -25.48
N GLU A 105 7.22 -10.99 -25.70
CA GLU A 105 8.59 -10.55 -26.04
C GLU A 105 9.60 -10.94 -24.95
N ILE A 106 9.28 -10.68 -23.67
CA ILE A 106 10.15 -11.06 -22.53
C ILE A 106 10.30 -12.58 -22.44
N LYS A 107 9.21 -13.32 -22.63
CA LYS A 107 9.20 -14.79 -22.61
C LYS A 107 10.12 -15.35 -23.68
N ASP A 108 10.04 -14.83 -24.90
CA ASP A 108 10.89 -15.28 -26.01
C ASP A 108 12.37 -15.02 -25.70
N ASP A 109 12.69 -13.87 -25.13
CA ASP A 109 14.06 -13.51 -24.72
C ASP A 109 14.59 -14.48 -23.63
N LEU A 110 13.76 -14.79 -22.62
CA LEU A 110 14.11 -15.76 -21.58
C LEU A 110 14.31 -17.17 -22.16
N ILE A 111 13.46 -17.61 -23.10
CA ILE A 111 13.62 -18.91 -23.75
C ILE A 111 14.92 -18.96 -24.55
N ARG A 112 15.26 -17.91 -25.30
CA ARG A 112 16.53 -17.85 -26.05
C ARG A 112 17.74 -17.93 -25.10
N LEU A 113 17.72 -17.20 -23.98
CA LEU A 113 18.76 -17.27 -22.96
C LEU A 113 18.88 -18.68 -22.35
N ALA A 114 17.77 -19.40 -22.19
CA ALA A 114 17.76 -20.76 -21.69
C ALA A 114 18.34 -21.78 -22.68
N GLU A 115 18.15 -21.57 -23.98
CA GLU A 115 18.68 -22.46 -25.02
C GLU A 115 20.18 -22.24 -25.22
N ARG A 116 20.59 -20.97 -25.30
CA ARG A 116 21.98 -20.58 -25.49
C ARG A 116 22.19 -19.14 -25.07
N ILE A 117 23.05 -18.94 -24.07
CA ILE A 117 23.52 -17.60 -23.71
C ILE A 117 24.38 -17.07 -24.88
N PRO A 118 23.99 -15.96 -25.55
CA PRO A 118 24.77 -15.40 -26.66
C PRO A 118 26.15 -14.92 -26.19
N ASP A 119 27.10 -14.80 -27.13
CA ASP A 119 28.36 -14.09 -26.88
C ASP A 119 28.05 -12.69 -26.33
N PRO A 120 28.80 -12.18 -25.32
CA PRO A 120 28.54 -10.87 -24.73
C PRO A 120 28.32 -9.74 -25.76
N ASP A 121 29.14 -9.71 -26.81
CA ASP A 121 29.08 -8.65 -27.84
C ASP A 121 27.87 -8.74 -28.79
N LYS A 122 27.10 -9.83 -28.74
CA LYS A 122 25.93 -10.09 -29.60
C LYS A 122 24.60 -9.97 -28.88
N ARG A 123 24.61 -9.72 -27.56
CA ARG A 123 23.38 -9.63 -26.76
C ARG A 123 22.69 -8.30 -26.99
N THR A 124 21.37 -8.31 -26.89
CA THR A 124 20.62 -7.06 -26.80
C THR A 124 20.84 -6.42 -25.43
N HIS A 125 20.59 -5.10 -25.32
CA HIS A 125 20.62 -4.41 -24.02
C HIS A 125 19.67 -5.06 -23.00
N PHE A 126 18.54 -5.58 -23.46
CA PHE A 126 17.57 -6.23 -22.59
C PHE A 126 18.03 -7.62 -22.15
N GLU A 127 18.67 -8.40 -23.03
CA GLU A 127 19.28 -9.70 -22.64
C GLU A 127 20.39 -9.52 -21.60
N HIS A 128 21.21 -8.47 -21.71
CA HIS A 128 22.17 -8.10 -20.67
C HIS A 128 21.48 -7.83 -19.33
N TYR A 129 20.42 -7.03 -19.35
CA TYR A 129 19.63 -6.70 -18.17
C TYR A 129 18.98 -7.95 -17.54
N LEU A 130 18.39 -8.84 -18.34
CA LEU A 130 17.82 -10.09 -17.86
C LEU A 130 18.88 -10.96 -17.16
N ILE A 131 20.05 -11.16 -17.77
CA ILE A 131 21.13 -11.94 -17.13
C ILE A 131 21.54 -11.34 -15.79
N GLU A 132 21.63 -10.02 -15.70
CA GLU A 132 21.95 -9.32 -14.45
C GLU A 132 20.87 -9.53 -13.37
N LEU A 133 19.59 -9.47 -13.75
CA LEU A 133 18.47 -9.69 -12.84
C LEU A 133 18.49 -11.07 -12.16
N PHE A 134 18.81 -12.13 -12.90
CA PHE A 134 18.90 -13.49 -12.35
C PHE A 134 20.26 -13.79 -11.70
N GLY A 135 21.29 -12.99 -12.03
CA GLY A 135 22.62 -13.08 -11.46
C GLY A 135 23.57 -14.03 -12.21
N PRO A 136 24.88 -13.91 -11.94
CA PRO A 136 25.90 -14.72 -12.61
C PRO A 136 25.73 -16.21 -12.30
N GLY A 137 25.88 -17.06 -13.32
CA GLY A 137 25.77 -18.51 -13.17
C GLY A 137 24.35 -19.07 -13.17
N SER A 138 23.35 -18.24 -13.51
CA SER A 138 21.96 -18.68 -13.72
C SER A 138 21.87 -19.87 -14.68
N LEU A 139 21.15 -20.91 -14.27
CA LEU A 139 21.01 -22.12 -15.06
C LEU A 139 19.97 -21.91 -16.18
N PRO A 140 20.12 -22.58 -17.33
CA PRO A 140 19.10 -22.64 -18.38
C PRO A 140 17.66 -22.85 -17.89
N GLU A 141 17.49 -23.70 -16.88
CA GLU A 141 16.18 -24.02 -16.34
C GLU A 141 15.54 -22.84 -15.58
N THR A 142 16.35 -21.97 -14.96
CA THR A 142 15.87 -20.76 -14.28
C THR A 142 15.15 -19.86 -15.29
N PHE A 143 15.75 -19.63 -16.45
CA PHE A 143 15.13 -18.81 -17.50
C PHE A 143 13.85 -19.46 -18.08
N ARG A 144 13.83 -20.81 -18.26
CA ARG A 144 12.61 -21.53 -18.68
C ARG A 144 11.47 -21.46 -17.67
N GLN A 145 11.77 -21.43 -16.38
CA GLN A 145 10.76 -21.26 -15.33
C GLN A 145 10.24 -19.82 -15.34
N ALA A 146 11.14 -18.84 -15.35
CA ALA A 146 10.79 -17.43 -15.35
C ALA A 146 9.92 -17.04 -16.56
N ALA A 147 10.18 -17.63 -17.74
CA ALA A 147 9.36 -17.47 -18.95
C ALA A 147 7.88 -17.87 -18.78
N ARG A 148 7.55 -18.67 -17.76
CA ARG A 148 6.18 -19.10 -17.40
C ARG A 148 5.56 -18.31 -16.25
N GLN A 149 6.36 -17.47 -15.58
CA GLN A 149 6.04 -16.79 -14.32
C GLN A 149 5.82 -15.29 -14.51
N ILE A 150 5.86 -14.79 -15.74
CA ILE A 150 5.65 -13.37 -16.04
C ILE A 150 4.21 -12.97 -15.71
N ARG A 151 4.07 -11.95 -14.85
CA ARG A 151 2.79 -11.36 -14.46
C ARG A 151 2.82 -9.85 -14.62
N SER A 152 1.64 -9.27 -14.67
CA SER A 152 1.44 -7.82 -14.68
C SER A 152 0.66 -7.40 -13.44
N GLN A 153 1.22 -6.47 -12.67
CA GLN A 153 0.55 -5.84 -11.54
C GLN A 153 0.30 -4.36 -11.86
N GLN A 154 -0.93 -3.89 -11.72
CA GLN A 154 -1.24 -2.46 -11.85
C GLN A 154 -0.78 -1.72 -10.58
N GLY A 155 -0.25 -0.51 -10.73
CA GLY A 155 0.00 0.38 -9.58
C GLY A 155 -1.30 0.73 -8.87
N MET A 156 -1.22 0.94 -7.56
CA MET A 156 -2.37 1.18 -6.69
C MET A 156 -2.24 2.44 -5.85
N LYS A 157 -1.23 3.30 -6.10
CA LYS A 157 -0.93 4.46 -5.27
C LYS A 157 -2.13 5.37 -5.01
N GLU A 158 -2.84 5.78 -6.05
CA GLU A 158 -3.96 6.70 -5.92
C GLU A 158 -5.14 6.03 -5.17
N ARG A 159 -5.59 4.86 -5.61
CA ARG A 159 -6.59 4.05 -4.91
C ARG A 159 -6.25 3.74 -3.45
N PHE A 160 -4.98 3.51 -3.14
CA PHE A 160 -4.55 3.27 -1.77
C PHE A 160 -4.63 4.56 -0.93
N ALA A 161 -4.21 5.70 -1.49
CA ALA A 161 -4.38 7.00 -0.83
C ALA A 161 -5.86 7.32 -0.56
N GLU A 162 -6.76 7.06 -1.51
CA GLU A 162 -8.20 7.16 -1.29
C GLU A 162 -8.69 6.21 -0.19
N SER A 163 -8.19 4.98 -0.20
CA SER A 163 -8.55 3.98 0.81
C SER A 163 -8.13 4.42 2.22
N LEU A 164 -6.94 5.00 2.37
CA LEU A 164 -6.48 5.58 3.63
C LEU A 164 -7.43 6.69 4.08
N ALA A 165 -7.80 7.62 3.20
CA ALA A 165 -8.74 8.68 3.54
C ALA A 165 -10.10 8.15 4.02
N ARG A 166 -10.65 7.11 3.36
CA ARG A 166 -11.91 6.47 3.79
C ARG A 166 -11.80 5.73 5.12
N SER A 167 -10.62 5.18 5.43
CA SER A 167 -10.41 4.37 6.63
C SER A 167 -10.36 5.17 7.93
N ILE A 168 -9.85 6.42 7.88
CA ILE A 168 -9.61 7.28 9.05
C ILE A 168 -10.79 7.31 10.04
N PRO A 169 -12.04 7.62 9.64
CA PRO A 169 -13.16 7.69 10.58
C PRO A 169 -13.61 6.33 11.13
N LEU A 170 -13.30 5.22 10.45
CA LEU A 170 -13.80 3.89 10.80
C LEU A 170 -12.81 3.08 11.64
N LEU A 171 -11.51 3.31 11.47
CA LEU A 171 -10.44 2.53 12.14
C LEU A 171 -10.59 2.46 13.67
N PRO A 172 -10.90 3.55 14.42
CA PRO A 172 -11.09 3.45 15.86
C PRO A 172 -12.19 2.46 16.25
N TYR A 173 -13.32 2.49 15.55
CA TYR A 173 -14.43 1.57 15.78
C TYR A 173 -14.05 0.12 15.45
N ILE A 174 -13.43 -0.11 14.28
CA ILE A 174 -13.05 -1.46 13.85
C ILE A 174 -12.08 -2.09 14.84
N ARG A 175 -11.06 -1.35 15.27
CA ARG A 175 -10.10 -1.82 16.28
C ARG A 175 -10.75 -2.11 17.61
N GLU A 176 -11.67 -1.26 18.07
CA GLU A 176 -12.42 -1.51 19.30
C GLU A 176 -13.25 -2.80 19.20
N VAL A 177 -13.93 -3.03 18.08
CA VAL A 177 -14.68 -4.28 17.84
C VAL A 177 -13.73 -5.48 17.86
N PHE A 178 -12.57 -5.39 17.23
CA PHE A 178 -11.62 -6.50 17.12
C PHE A 178 -11.01 -6.83 18.48
N LYS A 179 -10.58 -5.80 19.22
CA LYS A 179 -10.12 -5.93 20.60
C LYS A 179 -11.17 -6.58 21.51
N LYS A 180 -12.44 -6.17 21.43
CA LYS A 180 -13.54 -6.77 22.20
C LYS A 180 -13.79 -8.25 21.86
N ASN A 181 -13.40 -8.68 20.67
CA ASN A 181 -13.52 -10.08 20.23
C ASN A 181 -12.24 -10.89 20.43
N ASN A 182 -11.21 -10.34 21.10
CA ASN A 182 -9.88 -10.94 21.24
C ASN A 182 -9.21 -11.25 19.89
N LEU A 183 -9.37 -10.34 18.93
CA LEU A 183 -8.73 -10.39 17.63
C LEU A 183 -7.57 -9.39 17.58
N PRO A 184 -6.50 -9.68 16.80
CA PRO A 184 -5.46 -8.70 16.50
C PRO A 184 -6.06 -7.43 15.89
N GLU A 185 -5.67 -6.26 16.39
CA GLU A 185 -6.18 -4.96 15.92
C GLU A 185 -5.69 -4.65 14.49
N GLU A 186 -4.60 -5.27 14.06
CA GLU A 186 -3.99 -5.16 12.73
C GLU A 186 -4.92 -5.70 11.63
N LEU A 187 -5.80 -6.64 11.96
CA LEU A 187 -6.81 -7.12 11.01
C LEU A 187 -7.77 -6.00 10.58
N ALA A 188 -7.84 -4.88 11.32
CA ALA A 188 -8.64 -3.72 10.95
C ALA A 188 -8.25 -3.11 9.59
N TYR A 189 -7.04 -3.43 9.09
CA TYR A 189 -6.53 -2.93 7.81
C TYR A 189 -6.90 -3.79 6.60
N LEU A 190 -7.46 -5.00 6.79
CA LEU A 190 -7.90 -5.87 5.70
C LEU A 190 -8.81 -5.18 4.66
N PRO A 191 -9.73 -4.27 5.03
CA PRO A 191 -10.57 -3.62 4.03
C PRO A 191 -9.82 -2.76 2.99
N HIS A 192 -8.54 -2.42 3.21
CA HIS A 192 -7.71 -1.75 2.21
C HIS A 192 -7.56 -2.61 0.95
N ILE A 193 -7.30 -3.92 1.12
CA ILE A 193 -7.09 -4.86 0.02
C ILE A 193 -8.41 -5.41 -0.52
N GLU A 194 -9.44 -5.56 0.34
CA GLU A 194 -10.72 -6.15 -0.07
C GLU A 194 -11.57 -5.19 -0.91
N SER A 195 -11.70 -3.94 -0.48
CA SER A 195 -12.65 -3.00 -1.08
C SER A 195 -12.12 -1.58 -1.20
N SER A 196 -10.87 -1.33 -0.81
CA SER A 196 -10.35 0.02 -0.61
C SER A 196 -11.23 0.82 0.39
N PHE A 197 -11.66 0.17 1.48
CA PHE A 197 -12.57 0.72 2.49
C PHE A 197 -13.90 1.25 1.91
N ASN A 198 -14.35 0.75 0.77
CA ASN A 198 -15.59 1.20 0.13
C ASN A 198 -16.80 0.38 0.65
N PRO A 199 -17.73 0.96 1.43
CA PRO A 199 -18.89 0.25 1.93
C PRO A 199 -19.85 -0.19 0.82
N LEU A 200 -19.78 0.42 -0.36
CA LEU A 200 -20.64 0.14 -1.52
C LEU A 200 -19.99 -0.79 -2.54
N ALA A 201 -18.79 -1.32 -2.26
CA ALA A 201 -18.10 -2.22 -3.19
C ALA A 201 -18.92 -3.48 -3.49
N LYS A 202 -18.89 -3.92 -4.74
CA LYS A 202 -19.51 -5.16 -5.19
C LYS A 202 -18.64 -5.83 -6.26
N SER A 203 -18.23 -7.06 -6.03
CA SER A 203 -17.45 -7.84 -6.99
C SER A 203 -18.35 -8.51 -8.04
N ARG A 204 -17.74 -8.94 -9.16
CA ARG A 204 -18.44 -9.72 -10.21
C ARG A 204 -18.96 -11.06 -9.68
N ALA A 205 -18.27 -11.66 -8.70
CA ALA A 205 -18.67 -12.91 -8.06
C ALA A 205 -19.81 -12.71 -7.03
N GLY A 206 -20.15 -11.48 -6.68
CA GLY A 206 -21.26 -11.16 -5.77
C GLY A 206 -20.85 -10.92 -4.31
N ALA A 207 -19.56 -10.85 -4.02
CA ALA A 207 -19.06 -10.28 -2.77
C ALA A 207 -19.47 -8.81 -2.67
N ALA A 208 -19.83 -8.33 -1.49
CA ALA A 208 -20.28 -6.96 -1.31
C ALA A 208 -19.85 -6.36 0.03
N GLY A 209 -19.81 -5.04 0.06
CA GLY A 209 -19.50 -4.28 1.26
C GLY A 209 -18.01 -4.02 1.45
N MET A 210 -17.71 -3.29 2.52
CA MET A 210 -16.35 -2.97 2.94
C MET A 210 -15.49 -4.23 3.17
N TRP A 211 -16.11 -5.29 3.69
CA TRP A 211 -15.47 -6.56 4.02
C TRP A 211 -15.64 -7.65 2.95
N GLN A 212 -16.19 -7.31 1.77
CA GLN A 212 -16.40 -8.25 0.66
C GLN A 212 -17.05 -9.59 1.04
N PHE A 213 -18.11 -9.56 1.85
CA PHE A 213 -18.84 -10.77 2.21
C PHE A 213 -19.58 -11.38 1.01
N MET A 214 -19.38 -12.68 0.79
CA MET A 214 -20.26 -13.50 -0.04
C MET A 214 -21.65 -13.60 0.60
N ARG A 215 -22.71 -13.57 -0.23
CA ARG A 215 -24.10 -13.54 0.26
C ARG A 215 -24.45 -14.73 1.16
N SER A 216 -23.98 -15.92 0.84
CA SER A 216 -24.20 -17.14 1.64
C SER A 216 -23.58 -16.99 3.03
N THR A 217 -22.31 -16.58 3.11
CA THR A 217 -21.59 -16.36 4.36
C THR A 217 -22.20 -15.23 5.17
N ALA A 218 -22.55 -14.10 4.52
CA ALA A 218 -23.13 -12.95 5.18
C ALA A 218 -24.40 -13.30 5.96
N ARG A 219 -25.27 -14.15 5.40
CA ARG A 219 -26.54 -14.55 6.04
C ARG A 219 -26.38 -15.29 7.37
N LEU A 220 -25.17 -15.80 7.66
CA LEU A 220 -24.86 -16.43 8.95
C LEU A 220 -24.58 -15.38 10.05
N TYR A 221 -24.20 -14.16 9.66
CA TYR A 221 -23.71 -13.14 10.58
C TYR A 221 -24.49 -11.81 10.52
N MET A 222 -25.27 -11.55 9.48
CA MET A 222 -26.02 -10.31 9.28
C MET A 222 -27.26 -10.55 8.40
N LYS A 223 -28.19 -9.59 8.39
CA LYS A 223 -29.42 -9.67 7.59
C LYS A 223 -29.12 -9.34 6.12
N VAL A 224 -29.33 -10.34 5.27
CA VAL A 224 -29.28 -10.18 3.82
C VAL A 224 -30.51 -10.82 3.18
N ASN A 225 -31.42 -10.00 2.69
CA ASN A 225 -32.65 -10.38 2.00
C ASN A 225 -32.91 -9.42 0.82
N ARG A 226 -34.13 -9.44 0.24
CA ARG A 226 -34.47 -8.63 -0.94
C ARG A 226 -34.61 -7.14 -0.63
N ILE A 227 -34.87 -6.78 0.62
CA ILE A 227 -35.17 -5.43 1.09
C ILE A 227 -33.96 -4.83 1.81
N ILE A 228 -33.25 -5.64 2.59
CA ILE A 228 -32.14 -5.22 3.44
C ILE A 228 -30.91 -6.05 3.09
N ASP A 229 -29.78 -5.38 2.85
CA ASP A 229 -28.47 -6.01 2.68
C ASP A 229 -27.45 -5.30 3.57
N GLU A 230 -27.28 -5.81 4.80
CA GLU A 230 -26.40 -5.23 5.82
C GLU A 230 -24.90 -5.33 5.48
N ARG A 231 -24.53 -5.99 4.37
CA ARG A 231 -23.14 -5.99 3.89
C ARG A 231 -22.66 -4.58 3.56
N TYR A 232 -23.57 -3.70 3.15
CA TYR A 232 -23.25 -2.30 2.82
C TYR A 232 -23.20 -1.37 4.04
N ASP A 233 -23.58 -1.86 5.23
CA ASP A 233 -23.44 -1.11 6.48
C ASP A 233 -22.05 -1.41 7.08
N PRO A 234 -21.13 -0.43 7.16
CA PRO A 234 -19.76 -0.67 7.62
C PRO A 234 -19.69 -1.05 9.10
N LEU A 235 -20.64 -0.65 9.94
CA LEU A 235 -20.62 -0.97 11.37
C LEU A 235 -21.12 -2.40 11.60
N ILE A 236 -22.26 -2.75 10.99
CA ILE A 236 -22.84 -4.10 11.09
C ILE A 236 -21.91 -5.14 10.45
N SER A 237 -21.40 -4.84 9.25
CA SER A 237 -20.47 -5.75 8.56
C SER A 237 -19.14 -5.90 9.29
N THR A 238 -18.67 -4.90 10.04
CA THR A 238 -17.47 -5.03 10.90
C THR A 238 -17.70 -5.98 12.07
N GLN A 239 -18.85 -5.91 12.73
CA GLN A 239 -19.18 -6.88 13.78
C GLN A 239 -19.30 -8.30 13.22
N ALA A 240 -19.87 -8.44 12.02
CA ALA A 240 -19.93 -9.72 11.33
C ALA A 240 -18.53 -10.22 10.94
N ALA A 241 -17.65 -9.35 10.45
CA ALA A 241 -16.26 -9.67 10.12
C ALA A 241 -15.50 -10.19 11.35
N ALA A 242 -15.64 -9.52 12.49
CA ALA A 242 -15.02 -9.98 13.73
C ALA A 242 -15.49 -11.40 14.12
N ARG A 243 -16.80 -11.68 14.04
CA ARG A 243 -17.32 -13.03 14.33
C ARG A 243 -16.81 -14.08 13.35
N LEU A 244 -16.79 -13.77 12.06
CA LEU A 244 -16.29 -14.69 11.03
C LEU A 244 -14.79 -14.96 11.20
N LEU A 245 -13.97 -13.92 11.38
CA LEU A 245 -12.53 -14.04 11.56
C LEU A 245 -12.20 -14.87 12.81
N LYS A 246 -12.89 -14.63 13.91
CA LYS A 246 -12.75 -15.42 15.13
C LYS A 246 -13.08 -16.89 14.89
N TYR A 247 -14.23 -17.17 14.26
CA TYR A 247 -14.61 -18.54 13.90
C TYR A 247 -13.56 -19.22 13.04
N ASN A 248 -13.06 -18.55 12.01
CA ASN A 248 -12.03 -19.11 11.12
C ASN A 248 -10.75 -19.47 11.88
N TYR A 249 -10.29 -18.58 12.76
CA TYR A 249 -9.11 -18.83 13.59
C TYR A 249 -9.32 -20.00 14.56
N GLU A 250 -10.50 -20.10 15.17
CA GLU A 250 -10.85 -21.23 16.05
C GLU A 250 -10.84 -22.58 15.31
N GLN A 251 -11.16 -22.59 14.01
CA GLN A 251 -11.14 -23.81 13.20
C GLN A 251 -9.75 -24.17 12.67
N LEU A 252 -8.92 -23.18 12.34
CA LEU A 252 -7.64 -23.38 11.66
C LEU A 252 -6.44 -23.35 12.60
N GLY A 253 -6.53 -22.62 13.72
CA GLY A 253 -5.41 -22.37 14.63
C GLY A 253 -4.40 -21.33 14.13
N GLU A 254 -4.58 -20.80 12.93
CA GLU A 254 -3.74 -19.79 12.30
C GLU A 254 -4.57 -18.83 11.42
N TRP A 255 -4.01 -17.69 11.08
CA TRP A 255 -4.66 -16.66 10.25
C TRP A 255 -4.46 -16.89 8.74
N GLY A 256 -3.63 -17.86 8.37
CA GLY A 256 -3.10 -18.08 7.01
C GLY A 256 -1.60 -17.84 6.94
#